data_AF-A0A0K1PPU8-F1
#
_entry.id   AF-A0A0K1PPU8-F1
#
_cell.length_a   1.000
_cell.length_b   1.000
_cell.length_c   1.000
_cell.angle_alpha   90.00
_cell.angle_beta   90.00
_cell.angle_gamma   90.00
#
_symmetry.space_group_name_H-M   'P 1'
#
loop_
_entity.id
_entity.type
_entity.pdbx_description
1 polymer ?
#
loop_
_entity_poly.entity_id
_entity_poly.type
_entity_poly.pdbx_seq_one_letter_code
_entity_poly.pdbx_strand_id
1 'polypeptide(L)'
;MRLAWGAALVLALVGCGSSSSNAPVETTASPHGHGHHAPAAETSASDPIDRALDDVARIHGAPGPWAVAGYRMAQYALAKLHLPQGSFDLEITHRTPKKVQFSCIADGAQAYSGASAGKLNLTLVEAPEAELVTIYRNKKTAESLALRPSASFRARYLDADRARARELGREVMQLPDDQVFEEVPAR
;
A
#
# COMPACT_ATOMS: atom_id res chain seq x y z
N MET A 1 18.80 -13.03 48.34
CA MET A 1 18.80 -14.30 47.56
C MET A 1 19.06 -13.97 46.11
N ARG A 2 20.17 -14.45 45.55
CA ARG A 2 20.54 -14.29 44.13
C ARG A 2 20.13 -15.57 43.41
N LEU A 3 19.32 -15.48 42.36
CA LEU A 3 19.11 -16.60 41.42
C LEU A 3 19.79 -16.27 40.10
N ALA A 4 20.82 -17.05 39.80
CA ALA A 4 21.51 -17.09 38.52
C ALA A 4 20.72 -17.99 37.56
N TRP A 5 20.48 -17.53 36.34
CA TRP A 5 20.01 -18.37 35.24
C TRP A 5 21.14 -18.52 34.23
N GLY A 6 21.48 -19.78 33.97
CA GLY A 6 22.55 -20.19 33.06
C GLY A 6 22.16 -20.03 31.60
N ALA A 7 23.11 -19.56 30.80
CA ALA A 7 23.02 -19.57 29.34
C ALA A 7 23.57 -20.91 28.82
N ALA A 8 22.72 -21.65 28.10
CA ALA A 8 23.12 -22.85 27.37
C ALA A 8 23.61 -22.47 25.97
N LEU A 9 24.81 -22.97 25.65
CA LEU A 9 25.54 -22.81 24.40
C LEU A 9 24.92 -23.71 23.31
N VAL A 10 24.49 -23.15 22.18
CA VAL A 10 24.05 -23.93 21.01
C VAL A 10 25.21 -23.97 20.00
N LEU A 11 25.77 -25.16 19.80
CA LEU A 11 26.74 -25.48 18.76
C LEU A 11 26.01 -25.62 17.41
N ALA A 12 26.37 -24.81 16.42
CA ALA A 12 25.93 -24.99 15.03
C ALA A 12 27.00 -25.76 14.25
N LEU A 13 26.65 -26.96 13.77
CA LEU A 13 27.44 -27.76 12.85
C LEU A 13 27.21 -27.27 11.42
N VAL A 14 28.27 -26.80 10.76
CA VAL A 14 28.30 -26.48 9.33
C VAL A 14 28.53 -27.77 8.56
N GLY A 15 27.52 -28.22 7.81
CA GLY A 15 27.63 -29.31 6.85
C GLY A 15 27.88 -28.76 5.44
N CYS A 16 29.08 -28.99 4.90
CA CYS A 16 29.35 -28.87 3.48
C CYS A 16 28.88 -30.14 2.76
N GLY A 17 28.02 -29.99 1.77
CA GLY A 17 27.58 -31.07 0.89
C GLY A 17 27.50 -30.58 -0.55
N SER A 18 28.55 -30.86 -1.31
CA SER A 18 28.61 -30.77 -2.77
C SER A 18 27.95 -32.02 -3.39
N SER A 19 27.21 -31.85 -4.48
CA SER A 19 27.48 -32.54 -5.77
C SER A 19 26.32 -32.43 -6.77
N SER A 20 26.75 -32.02 -7.95
CA SER A 20 26.16 -31.97 -9.28
C SER A 20 25.25 -33.13 -9.71
N SER A 21 24.25 -32.81 -10.54
CA SER A 21 23.90 -33.59 -11.73
C SER A 21 23.19 -32.73 -12.77
N ASN A 22 23.87 -32.55 -13.91
CA ASN A 22 23.32 -31.99 -15.14
C ASN A 22 22.55 -33.08 -15.88
N ALA A 23 21.33 -32.77 -16.33
CA ALA A 23 20.59 -33.54 -17.33
C ALA A 23 20.37 -32.65 -18.58
N PRO A 24 20.45 -33.21 -19.80
CA PRO A 24 20.32 -32.44 -21.03
C PRO A 24 18.85 -32.14 -21.35
N VAL A 25 18.58 -30.91 -21.80
CA VAL A 25 17.28 -30.49 -22.33
C VAL A 25 17.30 -30.72 -23.84
N GLU A 26 16.47 -31.66 -24.31
CA GLU A 26 16.16 -31.82 -25.73
C GLU A 26 15.34 -30.63 -26.23
N THR A 27 15.84 -30.02 -27.30
CA THR A 27 15.21 -28.95 -28.04
C THR A 27 14.30 -29.56 -29.11
N THR A 28 13.01 -29.30 -29.06
CA THR A 28 12.09 -29.54 -30.19
C THR A 28 11.38 -28.26 -30.58
N ALA A 29 11.30 -28.06 -31.89
CA ALA A 29 11.06 -26.81 -32.58
C ALA A 29 9.59 -26.38 -32.61
N SER A 30 9.43 -25.06 -32.77
CA SER A 30 8.19 -24.36 -33.09
C SER A 30 7.49 -24.86 -34.36
N PRO A 31 6.18 -24.58 -34.48
CA PRO A 31 5.63 -24.12 -35.74
C PRO A 31 4.88 -22.79 -35.63
N HIS A 32 4.96 -22.04 -36.73
CA HIS A 32 4.41 -20.73 -36.98
C HIS A 32 2.88 -20.64 -36.80
N GLY A 33 2.44 -19.54 -36.18
CA GLY A 33 1.05 -19.07 -36.23
C GLY A 33 1.03 -17.58 -36.62
N HIS A 34 0.50 -17.28 -37.80
CA HIS A 34 0.20 -15.94 -38.31
C HIS A 34 -1.18 -15.46 -37.83
N GLY A 35 -1.30 -14.16 -37.56
CA GLY A 35 -2.56 -13.42 -37.38
C GLY A 35 -3.12 -13.48 -35.95
N HIS A 36 -3.53 -12.41 -35.29
CA HIS A 36 -3.93 -11.08 -35.73
C HIS A 36 -3.45 -10.07 -34.67
N HIS A 37 -2.77 -9.00 -35.09
CA HIS A 37 -2.66 -7.80 -34.25
C HIS A 37 -4.05 -7.21 -34.10
N ALA A 38 -4.73 -7.55 -33.00
CA ALA A 38 -5.76 -6.69 -32.45
C ALA A 38 -5.12 -5.32 -32.20
N PRO A 39 -5.77 -4.19 -32.56
CA PRO A 39 -5.23 -2.89 -32.21
C PRO A 39 -5.16 -2.85 -30.68
N ALA A 40 -3.94 -2.74 -30.16
CA ALA A 40 -3.71 -2.43 -28.77
C ALA A 40 -4.52 -1.16 -28.46
N ALA A 41 -5.33 -1.21 -27.41
CA ALA A 41 -6.08 -0.06 -26.95
C ALA A 41 -5.10 1.04 -26.50
N GLU A 42 -4.76 1.95 -27.41
CA GLU A 42 -3.87 3.09 -27.21
C GLU A 42 -4.53 4.24 -26.42
N THR A 43 -5.37 3.93 -25.41
CA THR A 43 -6.04 4.95 -24.58
C THR A 43 -5.72 4.87 -23.10
N SER A 44 -4.85 3.96 -22.65
CA SER A 44 -4.54 3.82 -21.21
C SER A 44 -3.54 4.86 -20.67
N ALA A 45 -2.82 5.60 -21.52
CA ALA A 45 -1.76 6.50 -21.06
C ALA A 45 -2.22 7.92 -20.68
N SER A 46 -3.47 8.34 -20.99
CA SER A 46 -3.89 9.73 -20.86
C SER A 46 -4.86 10.04 -19.71
N ASP A 47 -5.60 9.07 -19.16
CA ASP A 47 -6.52 9.32 -18.05
C ASP A 47 -5.75 9.47 -16.72
N PRO A 48 -5.82 10.64 -16.03
CA PRO A 48 -5.23 10.82 -14.70
C PRO A 48 -5.71 9.79 -13.67
N ILE A 49 -6.95 9.31 -13.77
CA ILE A 49 -7.48 8.28 -12.87
C ILE A 49 -6.78 6.94 -13.13
N ASP A 50 -6.62 6.52 -14.39
CA ASP A 50 -5.89 5.28 -14.68
C ASP A 50 -4.44 5.33 -14.19
N ARG A 51 -3.77 6.48 -14.34
CA ARG A 51 -2.41 6.65 -13.79
C ARG A 51 -2.38 6.50 -12.27
N ALA A 52 -3.33 7.10 -11.55
CA ALA A 52 -3.44 6.93 -10.10
C ALA A 52 -3.70 5.46 -9.70
N LEU A 53 -4.56 4.75 -10.45
CA LEU A 53 -4.82 3.32 -10.22
C LEU A 53 -3.57 2.48 -10.51
N ASP A 54 -2.81 2.80 -11.54
CA ASP A 54 -1.56 2.13 -11.87
C ASP A 54 -0.48 2.40 -10.80
N ASP A 55 -0.46 3.61 -10.23
CA ASP A 55 0.42 3.94 -9.11
C ASP A 55 0.13 3.08 -7.88
N VAL A 56 -1.15 2.96 -7.51
CA VAL A 56 -1.56 2.09 -6.40
C VAL A 56 -1.24 0.63 -6.71
N ALA A 57 -1.55 0.14 -7.91
CA ALA A 57 -1.29 -1.24 -8.31
C ALA A 57 0.20 -1.60 -8.30
N ARG A 58 1.09 -0.65 -8.60
CA ARG A 58 2.55 -0.87 -8.57
C ARG A 58 3.09 -1.18 -7.17
N ILE A 59 2.47 -0.59 -6.14
CA ILE A 59 2.85 -0.81 -4.74
C ILE A 59 2.07 -1.98 -4.13
N HIS A 60 0.76 -2.00 -4.37
CA HIS A 60 -0.17 -2.89 -3.66
C HIS A 60 -0.55 -4.16 -4.43
N GLY A 61 -0.23 -4.23 -5.73
CA GLY A 61 -0.60 -5.32 -6.63
C GLY A 61 -1.99 -5.18 -7.28
N ALA A 62 -2.95 -4.54 -6.61
CA ALA A 62 -4.26 -4.24 -7.19
C ALA A 62 -4.81 -2.91 -6.64
N PRO A 63 -5.47 -2.06 -7.45
CA PRO A 63 -5.95 -0.76 -6.98
C PRO A 63 -7.36 -0.85 -6.39
N GLY A 64 -7.53 -1.67 -5.34
CA GLY A 64 -8.80 -1.82 -4.64
C GLY A 64 -9.21 -0.59 -3.82
N PRO A 65 -10.47 -0.51 -3.38
CA PRO A 65 -11.04 0.70 -2.79
C PRO A 65 -10.27 1.21 -1.57
N TRP A 66 -9.83 0.31 -0.68
CA TRP A 66 -9.09 0.68 0.53
C TRP A 66 -7.69 1.24 0.26
N ALA A 67 -6.98 0.68 -0.72
CA ALA A 67 -5.68 1.21 -1.13
C ALA A 67 -5.84 2.55 -1.86
N VAL A 68 -6.84 2.69 -2.72
CA VAL A 68 -7.14 3.96 -3.39
C VAL A 68 -7.58 5.04 -2.38
N ALA A 69 -8.33 4.70 -1.33
CA ALA A 69 -8.64 5.62 -0.26
C ALA A 69 -7.36 6.15 0.41
N GLY A 70 -6.38 5.29 0.70
CA GLY A 70 -5.08 5.71 1.22
C GLY A 70 -4.30 6.64 0.29
N TYR A 71 -4.35 6.40 -1.03
CA TYR A 71 -3.75 7.28 -2.04
C TYR A 71 -4.37 8.68 -1.98
N ARG A 72 -5.70 8.75 -1.97
CA ARG A 72 -6.43 10.02 -1.88
C ARG A 72 -6.20 10.76 -0.56
N MET A 73 -6.20 10.04 0.56
CA MET A 73 -5.90 10.60 1.88
C MET A 73 -4.50 11.23 1.91
N ALA A 74 -3.50 10.58 1.31
CA ALA A 74 -2.17 11.15 1.19
C ALA A 74 -2.14 12.38 0.26
N GLN A 75 -2.85 12.34 -0.87
CA GLN A 75 -2.99 13.50 -1.75
C GLN A 75 -3.53 14.73 -1.03
N TYR A 76 -4.63 14.54 -0.31
CA TYR A 76 -5.24 15.58 0.50
C TYR A 76 -4.28 16.10 1.58
N ALA A 77 -3.60 15.20 2.30
CA ALA A 77 -2.70 15.56 3.38
C ALA A 77 -1.47 16.35 2.92
N LEU A 78 -0.85 15.96 1.81
CA LEU A 78 0.32 16.69 1.27
C LEU A 78 -0.08 18.12 0.85
N ALA A 79 -1.25 18.28 0.23
CA ALA A 79 -1.76 19.59 -0.15
C ALA A 79 -2.00 20.48 1.08
N LYS A 80 -2.64 19.94 2.13
CA LYS A 80 -2.92 20.67 3.39
C LYS A 80 -1.67 21.01 4.20
N LEU A 81 -0.67 20.12 4.19
CA LEU A 81 0.60 20.33 4.91
C LEU A 81 1.64 21.10 4.09
N HIS A 82 1.28 21.54 2.88
CA HIS A 82 2.16 22.24 1.94
C HIS A 82 3.47 21.49 1.65
N LEU A 83 3.38 20.16 1.50
CA LEU A 83 4.52 19.29 1.22
C LEU A 83 4.47 18.75 -0.22
N PRO A 84 5.59 18.75 -0.97
CA PRO A 84 5.65 18.07 -2.25
C PRO A 84 5.66 16.55 -2.06
N GLN A 85 5.24 15.81 -3.10
CA GLN A 85 5.44 14.36 -3.16
C GLN A 85 6.91 13.99 -2.96
N GLY A 86 7.16 12.87 -2.28
CA GLY A 86 8.51 12.38 -2.01
C GLY A 86 9.25 13.09 -0.88
N SER A 87 8.66 14.10 -0.25
CA SER A 87 9.29 14.85 0.85
C SER A 87 9.77 13.94 1.99
N PHE A 88 11.00 14.16 2.45
CA PHE A 88 11.54 13.53 3.66
C PHE A 88 11.00 14.15 4.94
N ASP A 89 10.38 15.33 4.86
CA ASP A 89 9.79 16.01 6.01
C ASP A 89 8.43 15.42 6.40
N LEU A 90 7.82 14.61 5.53
CA LEU A 90 6.59 13.90 5.84
C LEU A 90 6.87 12.68 6.72
N GLU A 91 6.12 12.56 7.81
CA GLU A 91 5.93 11.32 8.57
C GLU A 91 4.48 10.85 8.45
N ILE A 92 4.29 9.54 8.27
CA ILE A 92 2.97 8.91 8.26
C ILE A 92 2.92 7.82 9.33
N THR A 93 1.93 7.87 10.20
CA THR A 93 1.60 6.79 11.13
C THR A 93 0.20 6.27 10.80
N HIS A 94 0.09 5.01 10.39
CA HIS A 94 -1.18 4.35 10.14
C HIS A 94 -1.50 3.40 11.29
N ARG A 95 -2.49 3.76 12.11
CA ARG A 95 -2.99 2.94 13.22
C ARG A 95 -4.12 2.07 12.69
N THR A 96 -3.97 0.75 12.73
CA THR A 96 -4.90 -0.19 12.10
C THR A 96 -4.95 -1.52 12.85
N PRO A 97 -6.10 -2.23 12.84
CA PRO A 97 -6.11 -3.63 13.26
C PRO A 97 -5.29 -4.51 12.29
N LYS A 98 -4.88 -5.69 12.76
CA LYS A 98 -4.26 -6.74 11.94
C LYS A 98 -5.26 -7.44 11.01
N LYS A 99 -5.91 -6.68 10.13
CA LYS A 99 -6.77 -7.19 9.06
C LYS A 99 -6.36 -6.52 7.76
N VAL A 100 -6.07 -7.34 6.74
CA VAL A 100 -5.48 -6.91 5.46
C VAL A 100 -6.21 -5.72 4.85
N GLN A 101 -7.55 -5.75 4.86
CA GLN A 101 -8.39 -4.71 4.27
C GLN A 101 -8.07 -3.29 4.77
N PHE A 102 -7.77 -3.13 6.06
CA PHE A 102 -7.54 -1.81 6.65
C PHE A 102 -6.09 -1.37 6.42
N SER A 103 -5.13 -2.29 6.54
CA SER A 103 -3.71 -1.98 6.29
C SER A 103 -3.41 -1.58 4.83
N CYS A 104 -4.28 -1.93 3.87
CA CYS A 104 -4.19 -1.48 2.47
C CYS A 104 -4.06 0.05 2.34
N ILE A 105 -4.62 0.82 3.29
CA ILE A 105 -4.54 2.28 3.32
C ILE A 105 -3.07 2.75 3.35
N ALA A 106 -2.20 2.05 4.09
CA ALA A 106 -0.78 2.40 4.18
C ALA A 106 -0.07 2.28 2.82
N ASP A 107 -0.37 1.23 2.06
CA ASP A 107 0.21 1.02 0.72
C ASP A 107 -0.27 2.09 -0.27
N GLY A 108 -1.54 2.47 -0.17
CA GLY A 108 -2.09 3.62 -0.90
C GLY A 108 -1.39 4.93 -0.57
N ALA A 109 -1.23 5.20 0.73
CA ALA A 109 -0.55 6.40 1.19
C ALA A 109 0.91 6.44 0.72
N GLN A 110 1.61 5.30 0.70
CA GLN A 110 2.94 5.15 0.12
C GLN A 110 2.94 5.46 -1.38
N ALA A 111 1.97 4.94 -2.13
CA ALA A 111 1.89 5.12 -3.58
C ALA A 111 1.81 6.59 -4.02
N TYR A 112 1.10 7.45 -3.29
CA TYR A 112 1.04 8.88 -3.61
C TYR A 112 2.18 9.69 -2.97
N SER A 113 2.37 9.54 -1.65
CA SER A 113 3.26 10.42 -0.89
C SER A 113 4.74 10.13 -1.15
N GLY A 114 5.05 8.91 -1.59
CA GLY A 114 6.39 8.37 -1.64
C GLY A 114 6.96 7.99 -0.28
N ALA A 115 6.29 8.25 0.86
CA ALA A 115 6.73 7.76 2.17
C ALA A 115 6.73 6.23 2.21
N SER A 116 7.64 5.62 2.95
CA SER A 116 7.75 4.16 3.00
C SER A 116 8.39 3.66 4.28
N ALA A 117 8.17 2.39 4.60
CA ALA A 117 8.85 1.72 5.71
C ALA A 117 10.38 1.77 5.54
N GLY A 118 10.89 1.62 4.31
CA GLY A 118 12.33 1.70 4.02
C GLY A 118 12.93 3.09 4.22
N LYS A 119 12.16 4.15 3.98
CA LYS A 119 12.56 5.54 4.32
C LYS A 119 12.33 5.88 5.80
N LEU A 120 11.80 4.94 6.58
CA LEU A 120 11.49 5.07 8.00
C LEU A 120 10.53 6.23 8.31
N ASN A 121 9.70 6.60 7.33
CA ASN A 121 8.75 7.70 7.46
C ASN A 121 7.30 7.29 7.16
N LEU A 122 7.04 5.98 7.08
CA LEU A 122 5.72 5.36 7.15
C LEU A 122 5.78 4.21 8.16
N THR A 123 4.94 4.28 9.19
CA THR A 123 4.88 3.28 10.26
C THR A 123 3.47 2.73 10.39
N LEU A 124 3.33 1.40 10.45
CA LEU A 124 2.10 0.73 10.82
C LEU A 124 2.11 0.47 12.33
N VAL A 125 1.05 0.88 13.02
CA VAL A 125 0.85 0.65 14.45
C VAL A 125 -0.42 -0.19 14.61
N GLU A 126 -0.30 -1.32 15.31
CA GLU A 126 -1.47 -2.14 15.63
C GLU A 126 -2.39 -1.38 16.58
N ALA A 127 -3.67 -1.30 16.23
CA ALA A 127 -4.71 -0.66 17.03
C ALA A 127 -6.08 -1.33 16.81
N PRO A 128 -7.05 -1.19 17.74
CA PRO A 128 -8.42 -1.61 17.49
C PRO A 128 -9.04 -0.89 16.29
N GLU A 129 -10.04 -1.49 15.64
CA GLU A 129 -10.74 -0.89 14.50
C GLU A 129 -11.40 0.46 14.83
N ALA A 130 -11.84 0.65 16.08
CA ALA A 130 -12.37 1.92 16.58
C ALA A 130 -11.34 3.07 16.59
N GLU A 131 -10.05 2.73 16.52
CA GLU A 131 -8.92 3.65 16.50
C GLU A 131 -8.24 3.70 15.11
N LEU A 132 -8.90 3.18 14.06
CA LEU A 132 -8.39 3.25 12.69
C LEU A 132 -8.20 4.71 12.25
N VAL A 133 -6.95 5.11 12.02
CA VAL A 133 -6.60 6.48 11.61
C VAL A 133 -5.25 6.50 10.90
N THR A 134 -5.09 7.39 9.93
CA THR A 134 -3.79 7.73 9.34
C THR A 134 -3.43 9.16 9.72
N ILE A 135 -2.30 9.33 10.39
CA ILE A 135 -1.78 10.62 10.84
C ILE A 135 -0.63 11.00 9.92
N TYR A 136 -0.71 12.17 9.32
CA TYR A 136 0.32 12.78 8.49
C TYR A 136 0.91 13.96 9.24
N ARG A 137 2.23 14.04 9.34
CA ARG A 137 2.91 15.10 10.07
C ARG A 137 4.01 15.72 9.22
N ASN A 138 4.04 17.05 9.20
CA ASN A 138 5.17 17.81 8.66
C ASN A 138 6.19 18.01 9.78
N LYS A 139 7.33 17.31 9.74
CA LYS A 139 8.37 17.41 10.77
C LYS A 139 8.93 18.82 10.93
N LYS A 140 8.96 19.60 9.85
CA LYS A 140 9.55 20.94 9.83
C LYS A 140 8.68 21.96 10.56
N THR A 141 7.36 21.88 10.40
CA THR A 141 6.39 22.81 11.01
C THR A 141 5.74 22.24 12.28
N ALA A 142 5.88 20.94 12.52
CA ALA A 142 5.16 20.15 13.51
C ALA A 142 3.63 20.08 13.32
N GLU A 143 3.11 20.63 12.22
CA GLU A 143 1.70 20.50 11.86
C GLU A 143 1.33 19.04 11.57
N SER A 144 0.15 18.64 12.00
CA SER A 144 -0.36 17.28 11.84
C SER A 144 -1.79 17.28 11.34
N LEU A 145 -2.12 16.30 10.52
CA LEU A 145 -3.46 16.03 10.00
C LEU A 145 -3.79 14.56 10.23
N ALA A 146 -4.93 14.28 10.85
CA ALA A 146 -5.40 12.92 11.04
C ALA A 146 -6.66 12.68 10.19
N LEU A 147 -6.63 11.60 9.40
CA LEU A 147 -7.71 11.21 8.51
C LEU A 147 -8.17 9.79 8.84
N ARG A 148 -9.47 9.56 8.80
CA ARG A 148 -10.05 8.20 8.87
C ARG A 148 -11.00 7.95 7.70
N PRO A 149 -11.15 6.70 7.24
CA PRO A 149 -12.19 6.37 6.28
C PRO A 149 -13.58 6.74 6.82
N SER A 150 -14.39 7.39 6.00
CA SER A 150 -15.72 7.85 6.43
C SER A 150 -16.65 6.67 6.70
N ALA A 151 -17.72 6.91 7.47
CA ALA A 151 -18.73 5.89 7.72
C ALA A 151 -19.38 5.35 6.42
N SER A 152 -19.63 6.24 5.45
CA SER A 152 -20.21 5.87 4.15
C SER A 152 -19.25 5.01 3.33
N PHE A 153 -17.95 5.37 3.31
CA PHE A 153 -16.93 4.55 2.67
C PHE A 153 -16.88 3.14 3.26
N ARG A 154 -16.81 3.05 4.59
CA ARG A 154 -16.75 1.77 5.30
C ARG A 154 -17.97 0.91 4.98
N ALA A 155 -19.17 1.47 5.07
CA ALA A 155 -20.41 0.75 4.77
C ALA A 155 -20.45 0.22 3.33
N ARG A 156 -19.86 0.95 2.37
CA ARG A 156 -19.87 0.59 0.95
C ARG A 156 -18.83 -0.47 0.58
N TYR A 157 -17.65 -0.44 1.19
CA TYR A 157 -16.50 -1.22 0.71
C TYR A 157 -15.93 -2.23 1.72
N LEU A 158 -16.55 -2.43 2.89
CA LEU A 158 -16.04 -3.38 3.89
C LEU A 158 -15.90 -4.80 3.32
N ASP A 159 -16.90 -5.24 2.56
CA ASP A 159 -16.99 -6.58 1.97
C ASP A 159 -16.90 -6.56 0.43
N ALA A 160 -16.20 -5.55 -0.11
CA ALA A 160 -16.05 -5.37 -1.55
C ALA A 160 -15.35 -6.58 -2.21
N ASP A 161 -15.90 -7.01 -3.35
CA ASP A 161 -15.32 -8.09 -4.15
C ASP A 161 -13.96 -7.67 -4.72
N ARG A 162 -12.92 -8.44 -4.38
CA ARG A 162 -11.54 -8.25 -4.85
C ARG A 162 -11.40 -8.41 -6.36
N ALA A 163 -12.24 -9.23 -7.01
CA ALA A 163 -12.22 -9.37 -8.47
C ALA A 163 -12.57 -8.05 -9.18
N ARG A 164 -13.30 -7.15 -8.51
CA ARG A 164 -13.68 -5.83 -9.00
C ARG A 164 -12.76 -4.71 -8.52
N ALA A 165 -11.57 -5.04 -8.00
CA ALA A 165 -10.67 -4.07 -7.37
C ALA A 165 -10.46 -2.81 -8.20
N ARG A 166 -10.12 -2.93 -9.50
CA ARG A 166 -9.85 -1.76 -10.35
C ARG A 166 -11.08 -0.92 -10.64
N GLU A 167 -12.23 -1.56 -10.86
CA GLU A 167 -13.49 -0.87 -11.07
C GLU A 167 -13.90 -0.07 -9.82
N LEU A 168 -13.85 -0.72 -8.65
CA LEU A 168 -14.18 -0.08 -7.37
C LEU A 168 -13.14 0.97 -6.98
N GLY A 169 -11.87 0.78 -7.31
CA GLY A 169 -10.83 1.80 -7.16
C GLY A 169 -11.11 3.04 -8.01
N ARG A 170 -11.49 2.86 -9.29
CA ARG A 170 -11.91 3.96 -10.17
C ARG A 170 -13.10 4.72 -9.58
N GLU A 171 -14.08 4.00 -9.07
CA GLU A 171 -15.23 4.58 -8.38
C GLU A 171 -14.78 5.44 -7.18
N VAL A 172 -13.89 4.90 -6.33
CA VAL A 172 -13.33 5.65 -5.19
C VAL A 172 -12.56 6.89 -5.66
N MET A 173 -11.86 6.88 -6.78
CA MET A 173 -11.20 8.10 -7.31
C MET A 173 -12.17 9.23 -7.67
N GLN A 174 -13.44 8.91 -7.93
CA GLN A 174 -14.44 9.86 -8.40
C GLN A 174 -15.37 10.36 -7.28
N LEU A 175 -15.36 9.72 -6.11
CA LEU A 175 -16.18 10.15 -4.98
C LEU A 175 -15.75 11.52 -4.43
N PRO A 176 -16.66 12.33 -3.88
CA PRO A 176 -16.28 13.46 -3.03
C PRO A 176 -15.40 13.02 -1.83
N ASP A 177 -14.52 13.90 -1.35
CA ASP A 177 -13.59 13.58 -0.25
C ASP A 177 -14.33 13.10 1.01
N ASP A 178 -15.43 13.75 1.39
CA ASP A 178 -16.26 13.42 2.56
C ASP A 178 -16.97 12.05 2.46
N GLN A 179 -17.06 11.50 1.25
CA GLN A 179 -17.55 10.14 1.01
C GLN A 179 -16.44 9.08 1.08
N VAL A 180 -15.17 9.46 1.21
CA VAL A 180 -14.04 8.54 1.34
C VAL A 180 -13.40 8.63 2.72
N PHE A 181 -13.14 9.84 3.20
CA PHE A 181 -12.48 10.08 4.47
C PHE A 181 -13.01 11.34 5.15
N GLU A 182 -12.67 11.48 6.43
CA GLU A 182 -12.98 12.65 7.24
C GLU A 182 -11.76 13.06 8.06
N GLU A 183 -11.61 14.37 8.27
CA GLU A 183 -10.63 14.90 9.23
C GLU A 183 -11.10 14.62 10.66
N VAL A 184 -10.18 14.17 11.49
CA VAL A 184 -10.41 13.98 12.92
C VAL A 184 -9.33 14.69 13.72
N PRO A 185 -9.57 15.01 15.01
CA PRO A 185 -8.51 15.52 15.87
C PRO A 185 -7.31 14.57 15.88
N ALA A 186 -6.12 15.09 15.58
CA ALA A 186 -4.87 14.38 15.78
C ALA A 186 -4.66 14.21 17.30
N ARG A 187 -4.92 13.00 17.80
CA ARG A 187 -4.68 12.61 19.20
C ARG A 187 -3.37 11.86 19.32
#